data_AF-A0A7S4RGG6-F1
#
_entry.id   AF-A0A7S4RGG6-F1
#
_cell.length_a   1.000
_cell.length_b   1.000
_cell.length_c   1.000
_cell.angle_alpha   90.00
_cell.angle_beta   90.00
_cell.angle_gamma   90.00
#
_symmetry.space_group_name_H-M   'P 1'
#
loop_
_entity.id
_entity.type
_entity.pdbx_description
1 polymer ?
#
loop_
_entity_poly.entity_id
_entity_poly.type
_entity_poly.pdbx_seq_one_letter_code
_entity_poly.pdbx_strand_id
1 'polypeptide(L)'
;MEAVLAVMRKLDRSGDGTISLEEFARVLRRIDSSDIWTPQNMQTLVDSTGSYAGEGRLSLLPLLRALYAEAGPRAADEFKAVREDLLRIMDSPDWDDGSYAPILIRLAWHSSGTYCQRDGTGGSNGATMRHPLEAGDPENAGLDSARALLSPIKEKHPWLSSADLWILAAYVAIEHTGGPAIEFTGGRVDAPVEKAVAPGRLPGAERGLAEGWKLDSEGRMEGWEKLAEHMRDVFGRMGLSDREAVALICGGHVYGRCHPESSGYNGAWVENPTMFSNEYAADMVGDKWVAVDHDTKMPDGGPVPEEVRPAPGKRQYIDLTKYEGEEDEKAAVQAPDATAYPPGRYKCVSSWVNCRELPDTSSPIIARFVQEQVLSLVAVKVFGTAVRGLAERGGWVSIIASGGKTLFERQGDLDLQALQGRYRAVASGGAPVFAAPGASAGDARLSAGAEFCVGEVAVGQDGDQAGALLGKRADPGTGEGEWVVLFSPSRGVVSELVVQGYNEKPRKPIKSQLGHQMMLVSDMVLLWDKGFKEHLQAYADDEELLRKDFAGAFKRLTELGCPWSKDRPAAAQTCGQQAAGASAGGCPFLAGSTAA
;
A
#
# COMPACT_ATOMS: atom_id res chain seq x y z
N MET A 1 4.95 -33.91 2.21
CA MET A 1 5.55 -33.36 3.44
C MET A 1 4.80 -33.82 4.69
N GLU A 2 3.49 -33.58 4.81
CA GLU A 2 2.70 -34.09 5.95
C GLU A 2 2.80 -35.60 6.16
N ALA A 3 2.83 -36.39 5.07
CA ALA A 3 3.08 -37.83 5.16
C ALA A 3 4.47 -38.17 5.72
N VAL A 4 5.50 -37.40 5.33
CA VAL A 4 6.89 -37.57 5.82
C VAL A 4 6.98 -37.16 7.30
N LEU A 5 6.38 -36.04 7.67
CA LEU A 5 6.29 -35.56 9.05
C LEU A 5 5.48 -36.51 9.94
N ALA A 6 4.39 -37.08 9.44
CA ALA A 6 3.58 -38.07 10.15
C ALA A 6 4.33 -39.39 10.34
N VAL A 7 5.15 -39.79 9.36
CA VAL A 7 6.04 -40.96 9.48
C VAL A 7 7.16 -40.66 10.47
N MET A 8 7.83 -39.51 10.39
CA MET A 8 8.91 -39.13 11.31
C MET A 8 8.43 -38.98 12.76
N ARG A 9 7.25 -38.40 13.00
CA ARG A 9 6.63 -38.33 14.35
C ARG A 9 6.30 -39.71 14.92
N LYS A 10 5.95 -40.68 14.06
CA LYS A 10 5.73 -42.07 14.49
C LYS A 10 7.04 -42.81 14.82
N LEU A 11 8.16 -42.30 14.31
CA LEU A 11 9.48 -42.90 14.48
C LEU A 11 10.26 -42.27 15.65
N ASP A 12 9.97 -41.01 16.00
CA ASP A 12 10.43 -40.37 17.25
C ASP A 12 9.65 -40.92 18.46
N ARG A 13 9.99 -42.15 18.86
CA ARG A 13 9.34 -42.83 19.99
C ARG A 13 9.65 -42.19 21.34
N SER A 14 10.75 -41.44 21.44
CA SER A 14 11.23 -40.76 22.65
C SER A 14 10.62 -39.37 22.82
N GLY A 15 10.16 -38.73 21.74
CA GLY A 15 9.66 -37.36 21.74
C GLY A 15 10.78 -36.32 21.94
N ASP A 16 12.04 -36.73 21.79
CA ASP A 16 13.23 -35.90 22.01
C ASP A 16 13.74 -35.26 20.70
N GLY A 17 13.00 -35.42 19.61
CA GLY A 17 13.36 -34.87 18.30
C GLY A 17 14.50 -35.63 17.63
N THR A 18 14.78 -36.86 18.06
CA THR A 18 15.84 -37.71 17.48
C THR A 18 15.34 -39.11 17.13
N ILE A 19 15.99 -39.76 16.17
CA ILE A 19 15.71 -41.15 15.79
C ILE A 19 17.00 -41.96 15.73
N SER A 20 16.94 -43.27 15.98
CA SER A 20 18.13 -44.11 15.80
C SER A 20 18.48 -44.25 14.33
N LEU A 21 19.78 -44.26 14.01
CA LEU A 21 20.26 -44.44 12.64
C LEU A 21 19.78 -45.77 12.03
N GLU A 22 19.66 -46.80 12.85
CA GLU A 22 19.18 -48.12 12.44
C GLU A 22 17.69 -48.12 12.07
N GLU A 23 16.84 -47.46 12.86
CA GLU A 23 15.41 -47.30 12.53
C GLU A 23 15.21 -46.45 11.28
N PHE A 24 15.99 -45.37 11.13
CA PHE A 24 15.94 -44.54 9.93
C PHE A 24 16.34 -45.31 8.67
N ALA A 25 17.43 -46.08 8.72
CA ALA A 25 17.87 -46.93 7.62
C ALA A 25 16.82 -48.02 7.27
N ARG A 26 16.13 -48.57 8.28
CA ARG A 26 15.04 -49.54 8.08
C ARG A 26 13.84 -48.93 7.34
N VAL A 27 13.57 -47.65 7.57
CA VAL A 27 12.50 -46.91 6.89
C VAL A 27 12.89 -46.62 5.44
N LEU A 28 14.11 -46.14 5.19
CA LEU A 28 14.58 -45.88 3.82
C LEU A 28 14.58 -47.15 2.97
N ARG A 29 15.08 -48.28 3.49
CA ARG A 29 15.03 -49.58 2.79
C ARG A 29 13.61 -50.12 2.52
N ARG A 30 12.60 -49.62 3.24
CA ARG A 30 11.19 -49.96 2.98
C ARG A 30 10.57 -49.07 1.90
N ILE A 31 11.02 -47.83 1.79
CA ILE A 31 10.53 -46.85 0.83
C ILE A 31 11.20 -47.06 -0.53
N ASP A 32 12.48 -47.37 -0.52
CA ASP A 32 13.30 -47.66 -1.69
C ASP A 32 14.04 -48.98 -1.48
N SER A 33 13.66 -49.98 -2.28
CA SER A 33 14.22 -51.33 -2.24
C SER A 33 15.57 -51.43 -2.93
N SER A 34 16.16 -50.32 -3.37
CA SER A 34 17.52 -50.32 -3.89
C SER A 34 18.54 -50.65 -2.79
N ASP A 35 19.60 -51.38 -3.15
CA ASP A 35 20.65 -51.78 -2.22
C ASP A 35 21.61 -50.62 -1.84
N ILE A 36 21.24 -49.37 -2.15
CA ILE A 36 22.09 -48.19 -1.93
C ILE A 36 22.16 -47.77 -0.46
N TRP A 37 21.23 -48.23 0.39
CA TRP A 37 21.15 -47.85 1.80
C TRP A 37 22.04 -48.71 2.71
N THR A 38 23.32 -48.78 2.36
CA THR A 38 24.37 -49.43 3.16
C THR A 38 24.71 -48.61 4.41
N PRO A 39 25.27 -49.21 5.48
CA PRO A 39 25.69 -48.47 6.67
C PRO A 39 26.64 -47.30 6.35
N GLN A 40 27.51 -47.47 5.35
CA GLN A 40 28.44 -46.45 4.89
C GLN A 40 27.72 -45.28 4.21
N ASN A 41 26.78 -45.56 3.30
CA ASN A 41 25.99 -44.51 2.64
C ASN A 41 25.04 -43.79 3.60
N MET A 42 24.52 -44.51 4.60
CA MET A 42 23.77 -43.91 5.70
C MET A 42 24.65 -42.92 6.47
N GLN A 43 25.86 -43.32 6.87
CA GLN A 43 26.78 -42.42 7.56
C GLN A 43 27.14 -41.20 6.70
N THR A 44 27.41 -41.39 5.40
CA THR A 44 27.65 -40.28 4.46
C THR A 44 26.46 -39.30 4.40
N LEU A 45 25.22 -39.80 4.40
CA LEU A 45 24.01 -38.96 4.45
C LEU A 45 23.88 -38.21 5.78
N VAL A 46 24.23 -38.85 6.89
CA VAL A 46 24.23 -38.19 8.21
C VAL A 46 25.25 -37.05 8.25
N ASP A 47 26.45 -37.32 7.76
CA ASP A 47 27.57 -36.37 7.76
C ASP A 47 27.30 -35.20 6.80
N SER A 48 26.68 -35.45 5.64
CA SER A 48 26.34 -34.41 4.66
C SER A 48 25.19 -33.51 5.10
N THR A 49 24.28 -34.00 5.96
CA THR A 49 23.11 -33.24 6.43
C THR A 49 23.35 -32.54 7.77
N GLY A 50 24.50 -32.75 8.42
CA GLY A 50 24.79 -32.20 9.74
C GLY A 50 23.83 -32.70 10.84
N SER A 51 23.21 -33.86 10.62
CA SER A 51 22.11 -34.37 11.46
C SER A 51 22.57 -35.22 12.64
N TYR A 52 23.88 -35.44 12.81
CA TYR A 52 24.39 -36.31 13.87
C TYR A 52 24.19 -35.70 15.26
N ALA A 53 23.51 -36.43 16.14
CA ALA A 53 23.23 -36.01 17.52
C ALA A 53 24.13 -36.71 18.57
N GLY A 54 25.08 -37.54 18.15
CA GLY A 54 25.84 -38.43 19.04
C GLY A 54 25.19 -39.80 19.21
N GLU A 55 25.97 -40.78 19.70
CA GLU A 55 25.51 -42.12 20.12
C GLU A 55 24.65 -42.89 19.09
N GLY A 56 24.89 -42.67 17.79
CA GLY A 56 24.16 -43.36 16.71
C GLY A 56 22.73 -42.84 16.49
N ARG A 57 22.44 -41.62 16.96
CA ARG A 57 21.14 -40.95 16.78
C ARG A 57 21.23 -39.78 15.80
N LEU A 58 20.10 -39.52 15.14
CA LEU A 58 19.89 -38.44 14.18
C LEU A 58 18.95 -37.41 14.75
N SER A 59 19.35 -36.13 14.73
CA SER A 59 18.45 -35.01 14.98
C SER A 59 17.54 -34.81 13.77
N LEU A 60 16.23 -34.77 14.03
CA LEU A 60 15.23 -34.58 12.98
C LEU A 60 15.24 -33.16 12.40
N LEU A 61 15.68 -32.15 13.15
CA LEU A 61 15.61 -30.75 12.72
C LEU A 61 16.64 -30.42 11.62
N PRO A 62 17.94 -30.76 11.75
CA PRO A 62 18.91 -30.60 10.67
C PRO A 62 18.59 -31.52 9.49
N LEU A 63 18.09 -32.73 9.74
CA LEU A 63 17.69 -33.67 8.69
C LEU A 63 16.53 -33.11 7.86
N LEU A 64 15.50 -32.56 8.51
CA LEU A 64 14.40 -31.88 7.85
C LEU A 64 14.88 -30.63 7.11
N ARG A 65 15.81 -29.86 7.68
CA ARG A 65 16.42 -28.70 6.99
C ARG A 65 17.20 -29.12 5.75
N ALA A 66 17.95 -30.22 5.80
CA ALA A 66 18.71 -30.70 4.66
C ALA A 66 17.79 -31.30 3.58
N LEU A 67 16.74 -32.01 3.96
CA LEU A 67 15.67 -32.44 3.03
C LEU A 67 14.92 -31.24 2.43
N TYR A 68 14.77 -30.15 3.19
CA TYR A 68 14.20 -28.89 2.71
C TYR A 68 15.17 -28.13 1.80
N ALA A 69 16.48 -28.25 2.02
CA ALA A 69 17.53 -27.65 1.20
C ALA A 69 17.78 -28.44 -0.11
N GLU A 70 17.69 -29.78 -0.09
CA GLU A 70 17.75 -30.64 -1.28
C GLU A 70 16.47 -30.58 -2.13
N ALA A 71 15.34 -30.15 -1.56
CA ALA A 71 14.16 -29.73 -2.34
C ALA A 71 14.44 -28.44 -3.17
N GLY A 72 15.65 -27.89 -3.06
CA GLY A 72 16.09 -26.64 -3.67
C GLY A 72 15.53 -25.41 -2.94
N PRO A 73 16.12 -24.22 -3.13
CA PRO A 73 15.36 -23.00 -2.93
C PRO A 73 14.10 -23.11 -3.78
N ARG A 74 12.91 -23.06 -3.17
CA ARG A 74 11.67 -22.90 -3.93
C ARG A 74 11.84 -21.69 -4.82
N ALA A 75 11.69 -21.89 -6.13
CA ALA A 75 12.14 -20.92 -7.13
C ALA A 75 11.54 -19.54 -6.85
N ALA A 76 12.31 -18.47 -7.09
CA ALA A 76 11.79 -17.10 -7.12
C ALA A 76 10.49 -16.98 -7.96
N ASP A 77 10.29 -17.89 -8.91
CA ASP A 77 9.11 -18.06 -9.75
C ASP A 77 7.81 -18.43 -8.99
N GLU A 78 7.86 -19.16 -7.87
CA GLU A 78 6.65 -19.53 -7.11
C GLU A 78 6.10 -18.34 -6.31
N PHE A 79 6.98 -17.56 -5.65
CA PHE A 79 6.58 -16.32 -5.00
C PHE A 79 6.12 -15.27 -6.01
N LYS A 80 6.68 -15.26 -7.22
CA LYS A 80 6.22 -14.39 -8.31
C LYS A 80 4.73 -14.61 -8.62
N ALA A 81 4.28 -15.87 -8.74
CA ALA A 81 2.87 -16.17 -8.98
C ALA A 81 1.95 -15.67 -7.86
N VAL A 82 2.37 -15.80 -6.60
CA VAL A 82 1.64 -15.27 -5.43
C VAL A 82 1.58 -13.74 -5.48
N ARG A 83 2.69 -13.07 -5.81
CA ARG A 83 2.74 -11.61 -5.95
C ARG A 83 1.80 -11.11 -7.05
N GLU A 84 1.73 -11.81 -8.19
CA GLU A 84 0.78 -11.48 -9.25
C GLU A 84 -0.67 -11.62 -8.79
N ASP A 85 -1.01 -12.66 -8.03
CA ASP A 85 -2.36 -12.82 -7.46
C ASP A 85 -2.69 -11.71 -6.45
N LEU A 86 -1.73 -11.30 -5.63
CA LEU A 86 -1.86 -10.19 -4.70
C LEU A 86 -2.09 -8.86 -5.46
N LEU A 87 -1.31 -8.57 -6.51
CA LEU A 87 -1.46 -7.36 -7.32
C LEU A 87 -2.86 -7.24 -7.95
N ARG A 88 -3.45 -8.36 -8.38
CA ARG A 88 -4.80 -8.39 -8.98
C ARG A 88 -5.92 -7.94 -8.03
N ILE A 89 -5.69 -7.99 -6.72
CA ILE A 89 -6.68 -7.61 -5.72
C ILE A 89 -6.37 -6.27 -5.06
N MET A 90 -5.27 -5.58 -5.38
CA MET A 90 -4.87 -4.37 -4.66
C MET A 90 -5.84 -3.22 -4.87
N ASP A 91 -6.29 -3.00 -6.11
CA ASP A 91 -7.20 -1.92 -6.47
C ASP A 91 -8.65 -2.40 -6.42
N SER A 92 -9.51 -1.68 -5.69
CA SER A 92 -10.91 -2.04 -5.50
C SER A 92 -11.76 -0.79 -5.33
N PRO A 93 -12.49 -0.32 -6.36
CA PRO A 93 -13.27 0.91 -6.30
C PRO A 93 -14.43 0.87 -5.29
N ASP A 94 -14.83 -0.33 -4.86
CA ASP A 94 -15.89 -0.51 -3.87
C ASP A 94 -15.36 -0.64 -2.42
N TRP A 95 -14.03 -0.57 -2.21
CA TRP A 95 -13.40 -0.60 -0.88
C TRP A 95 -12.73 0.72 -0.56
N ASP A 96 -13.22 1.39 0.48
CA ASP A 96 -12.58 2.53 1.12
C ASP A 96 -12.08 3.59 0.11
N ASP A 97 -10.78 3.91 0.12
CA ASP A 97 -10.08 4.80 -0.81
C ASP A 97 -9.71 4.16 -2.16
N GLY A 98 -10.47 3.15 -2.59
CA GLY A 98 -10.25 2.47 -3.85
C GLY A 98 -9.15 1.41 -3.81
N SER A 99 -8.64 1.05 -2.64
CA SER A 99 -7.51 0.10 -2.51
C SER A 99 -7.52 -0.70 -1.21
N TYR A 100 -7.21 -2.00 -1.32
CA TYR A 100 -6.97 -2.89 -0.18
C TYR A 100 -5.53 -2.81 0.36
N ALA A 101 -4.62 -2.07 -0.31
CA ALA A 101 -3.24 -1.97 0.14
C ALA A 101 -3.10 -1.52 1.61
N PRO A 102 -3.78 -0.47 2.10
CA PRO A 102 -3.66 -0.03 3.49
C PRO A 102 -4.05 -1.10 4.52
N ILE A 103 -5.14 -1.84 4.30
CA ILE A 103 -5.59 -2.86 5.26
C ILE A 103 -4.64 -4.07 5.30
N LEU A 104 -3.99 -4.40 4.18
CA LEU A 104 -2.97 -5.46 4.12
C LEU A 104 -1.68 -5.05 4.84
N ILE A 105 -1.27 -3.79 4.74
CA ILE A 105 -0.15 -3.22 5.51
C ILE A 105 -0.47 -3.26 7.00
N ARG A 106 -1.67 -2.82 7.40
CA ARG A 106 -2.15 -2.92 8.79
C ARG A 106 -2.13 -4.36 9.30
N LEU A 107 -2.61 -5.33 8.51
CA LEU A 107 -2.60 -6.75 8.90
C LEU A 107 -1.19 -7.24 9.23
N ALA A 108 -0.20 -6.93 8.39
CA ALA A 108 1.19 -7.31 8.64
C ALA A 108 1.81 -6.59 9.85
N TRP A 109 1.52 -5.29 10.01
CA TRP A 109 1.94 -4.52 11.20
C TRP A 109 1.39 -5.16 12.47
N HIS A 110 0.08 -5.39 12.56
CA HIS A 110 -0.58 -5.96 13.73
C HIS A 110 -0.14 -7.40 14.01
N SER A 111 0.04 -8.22 12.96
CA SER A 111 0.60 -9.57 13.12
C SER A 111 2.02 -9.56 13.68
N SER A 112 2.79 -8.49 13.45
CA SER A 112 4.17 -8.37 13.92
C SER A 112 4.28 -7.65 15.27
N GLY A 113 3.38 -6.70 15.54
CA GLY A 113 3.42 -5.80 16.69
C GLY A 113 3.23 -6.47 18.06
N THR A 114 2.81 -7.74 18.09
CA THR A 114 2.66 -8.51 19.33
C THR A 114 3.98 -9.09 19.86
N TYR A 115 5.08 -8.95 19.11
CA TYR A 115 6.38 -9.51 19.48
C TYR A 115 6.89 -8.96 20.83
N CYS A 116 7.55 -9.83 21.58
CA CYS A 116 8.21 -9.52 22.83
C CYS A 116 9.61 -10.10 22.84
N GLN A 117 10.65 -9.26 22.83
CA GLN A 117 12.04 -9.74 22.81
C GLN A 117 12.43 -10.48 24.09
N ARG A 118 11.76 -10.19 25.22
CA ARG A 118 12.07 -10.76 26.53
C ARG A 118 11.75 -12.25 26.61
N ASP A 119 10.63 -12.68 26.03
CA ASP A 119 10.15 -14.06 26.11
C ASP A 119 10.06 -14.73 24.73
N GLY A 120 10.32 -14.00 23.65
CA GLY A 120 10.30 -14.49 22.26
C GLY A 120 8.92 -14.85 21.75
N THR A 121 7.84 -14.43 22.43
CA THR A 121 6.45 -14.72 22.03
C THR A 121 5.87 -13.64 21.12
N GLY A 122 4.83 -13.99 20.36
CA GLY A 122 4.20 -13.10 19.38
C GLY A 122 5.04 -12.89 18.12
N GLY A 123 4.69 -11.88 17.34
CA GLY A 123 5.35 -11.55 16.08
C GLY A 123 4.79 -12.29 14.87
N SER A 124 5.35 -12.00 13.69
CA SER A 124 4.81 -12.43 12.40
C SER A 124 4.94 -13.94 12.13
N ASN A 125 5.79 -14.65 12.88
CA ASN A 125 6.05 -16.08 12.72
C ASN A 125 5.00 -16.92 13.47
N GLY A 126 3.81 -17.05 12.87
CA GLY A 126 2.74 -17.88 13.45
C GLY A 126 1.35 -17.62 12.87
N ALA A 127 1.11 -16.41 12.36
CA ALA A 127 -0.23 -15.94 11.98
C ALA A 127 -1.28 -16.28 13.05
N THR A 128 -0.95 -16.05 14.31
CA THR A 128 -1.77 -16.47 15.46
C THR A 128 -3.05 -15.66 15.61
N MET A 129 -3.12 -14.48 14.99
CA MET A 129 -4.36 -13.70 14.81
C MET A 129 -5.44 -14.42 13.97
N ARG A 130 -5.18 -15.62 13.42
CA ARG A 130 -6.24 -16.50 12.90
C ARG A 130 -7.07 -17.14 14.02
N HIS A 131 -6.55 -17.17 15.24
CA HIS A 131 -7.17 -17.82 16.39
C HIS A 131 -7.97 -16.82 17.23
N PRO A 132 -9.07 -17.25 17.89
CA PRO A 132 -10.01 -16.35 18.55
C PRO A 132 -9.42 -15.40 19.60
N LEU A 133 -8.42 -15.85 20.37
CA LEU A 133 -7.83 -15.04 21.45
C LEU A 133 -7.19 -13.75 20.92
N GLU A 134 -6.39 -13.86 19.87
CA GLU A 134 -5.67 -12.72 19.29
C GLU A 134 -6.53 -12.00 18.23
N ALA A 135 -7.39 -12.74 17.51
CA ALA A 135 -8.37 -12.15 16.60
C ALA A 135 -9.37 -11.23 17.33
N GLY A 136 -9.68 -11.54 18.59
CA GLY A 136 -10.59 -10.78 19.44
C GLY A 136 -9.94 -9.65 20.24
N ASP A 137 -8.64 -9.37 20.05
CA ASP A 137 -8.03 -8.14 20.58
C ASP A 137 -8.76 -6.94 19.95
N PRO A 138 -9.30 -5.99 20.74
CA PRO A 138 -9.97 -4.80 20.22
C PRO A 138 -9.14 -4.03 19.19
N GLU A 139 -7.81 -4.00 19.34
CA GLU A 139 -6.91 -3.31 18.40
C GLU A 139 -6.85 -4.02 17.03
N ASN A 140 -7.28 -5.29 16.94
CA ASN A 140 -7.35 -6.06 15.70
C ASN A 140 -8.73 -5.99 15.01
N ALA A 141 -9.67 -5.19 15.52
CA ALA A 141 -10.99 -5.01 14.90
C ALA A 141 -10.88 -4.58 13.42
N GLY A 142 -11.72 -5.16 12.57
CA GLY A 142 -11.71 -4.95 11.10
C GLY A 142 -10.69 -5.79 10.32
N LEU A 143 -9.69 -6.41 10.95
CA LEU A 143 -8.69 -7.24 10.25
C LEU A 143 -9.22 -8.60 9.79
N ASP A 144 -10.42 -8.99 10.20
CA ASP A 144 -11.13 -10.14 9.64
C ASP A 144 -11.39 -9.97 8.14
N SER A 145 -11.69 -8.75 7.69
CA SER A 145 -11.86 -8.44 6.27
C SER A 145 -10.59 -8.69 5.46
N ALA A 146 -9.41 -8.29 5.99
CA ALA A 146 -8.12 -8.56 5.33
C ALA A 146 -7.78 -10.06 5.32
N ARG A 147 -8.07 -10.80 6.40
CA ARG A 147 -7.87 -12.25 6.44
C ARG A 147 -8.79 -12.98 5.44
N ALA A 148 -10.04 -12.55 5.34
CA ALA A 148 -11.01 -13.08 4.38
C ALA A 148 -10.58 -12.79 2.93
N LEU A 149 -10.11 -11.58 2.66
CA LEU A 149 -9.58 -11.17 1.36
C LEU A 149 -8.41 -12.06 0.88
N LEU A 150 -7.53 -12.46 1.80
CA LEU A 150 -6.38 -13.32 1.50
C LEU A 150 -6.71 -14.83 1.46
N SER A 151 -7.89 -15.27 1.90
CA SER A 151 -8.26 -16.69 1.95
C SER A 151 -8.24 -17.37 0.57
N PRO A 152 -8.82 -16.79 -0.51
CA PRO A 152 -8.77 -17.41 -1.83
C PRO A 152 -7.35 -17.58 -2.38
N ILE A 153 -6.44 -16.64 -2.08
CA ILE A 153 -5.02 -16.73 -2.45
C ILE A 153 -4.34 -17.85 -1.64
N LYS A 154 -4.63 -17.96 -0.35
CA LYS A 154 -4.13 -19.06 0.50
C LYS A 154 -4.60 -20.43 0.04
N GLU A 155 -5.85 -20.55 -0.41
CA GLU A 155 -6.45 -21.77 -0.96
C GLU A 155 -5.79 -22.16 -2.29
N LYS A 156 -5.53 -21.17 -3.16
CA LYS A 156 -4.81 -21.37 -4.43
C LYS A 156 -3.34 -21.77 -4.22
N HIS A 157 -2.71 -21.28 -3.15
CA HIS A 157 -1.32 -21.55 -2.78
C HIS A 157 -1.22 -22.29 -1.45
N PRO A 158 -1.67 -23.57 -1.36
CA PRO A 158 -1.77 -24.28 -0.09
C PRO A 158 -0.41 -24.51 0.58
N TRP A 159 0.68 -24.49 -0.19
CA TRP A 159 2.05 -24.63 0.27
C TRP A 159 2.58 -23.43 1.07
N LEU A 160 2.00 -22.25 0.89
CA LEU A 160 2.40 -20.99 1.52
C LEU A 160 1.72 -20.89 2.88
N SER A 161 2.45 -20.61 3.96
CA SER A 161 1.83 -20.37 5.27
C SER A 161 0.99 -19.07 5.25
N SER A 162 -0.06 -18.99 6.06
CA SER A 162 -0.76 -17.71 6.25
C SER A 162 0.19 -16.63 6.77
N ALA A 163 1.14 -17.01 7.63
CA ALA A 163 2.18 -16.12 8.15
C ALA A 163 3.04 -15.48 7.05
N ASP A 164 3.52 -16.24 6.07
CA ASP A 164 4.26 -15.68 4.94
C ASP A 164 3.35 -14.88 4.00
N LEU A 165 2.12 -15.36 3.76
CA LEU A 165 1.17 -14.67 2.88
C LEU A 165 0.85 -13.25 3.38
N TRP A 166 0.62 -13.07 4.68
CA TRP A 166 0.26 -11.76 5.23
C TRP A 166 1.41 -10.75 5.11
N ILE A 167 2.65 -11.17 5.35
CA ILE A 167 3.81 -10.30 5.22
C ILE A 167 4.10 -10.00 3.75
N LEU A 168 4.03 -11.00 2.88
CA LEU A 168 4.20 -10.81 1.44
C LEU A 168 3.15 -9.87 0.87
N ALA A 169 1.89 -9.99 1.30
CA ALA A 169 0.80 -9.10 0.91
C ALA A 169 1.11 -7.64 1.24
N ALA A 170 1.61 -7.35 2.44
CA ALA A 170 2.02 -6.00 2.81
C ALA A 170 3.19 -5.48 1.98
N TYR A 171 4.19 -6.32 1.68
CA TYR A 171 5.33 -5.88 0.87
C TYR A 171 4.90 -5.56 -0.57
N VAL A 172 4.03 -6.39 -1.16
CA VAL A 172 3.44 -6.10 -2.48
C VAL A 172 2.59 -4.84 -2.42
N ALA A 173 1.81 -4.64 -1.35
CA ALA A 173 1.00 -3.44 -1.16
C ALA A 173 1.85 -2.17 -1.08
N ILE A 174 2.94 -2.18 -0.30
CA ILE A 174 3.87 -1.04 -0.18
C ILE A 174 4.49 -0.72 -1.56
N GLU A 175 4.97 -1.72 -2.30
CA GLU A 175 5.57 -1.52 -3.61
C GLU A 175 4.55 -1.05 -4.66
N HIS A 176 3.35 -1.65 -4.70
CA HIS A 176 2.25 -1.26 -5.60
C HIS A 176 1.84 0.19 -5.41
N THR A 177 1.92 0.69 -4.17
CA THR A 177 1.57 2.05 -3.78
C THR A 177 2.77 3.02 -3.86
N GLY A 178 3.84 2.67 -4.56
CA GLY A 178 4.99 3.54 -4.81
C GLY A 178 5.95 3.69 -3.63
N GLY A 179 5.79 2.86 -2.60
CA GLY A 179 6.70 2.76 -1.46
C GLY A 179 7.96 1.96 -1.77
N PRO A 180 8.85 1.80 -0.79
CA PRO A 180 10.10 1.08 -0.98
C PRO A 180 9.88 -0.40 -1.29
N ALA A 181 10.66 -0.94 -2.23
CA ALA A 181 10.77 -2.38 -2.41
C ALA A 181 11.52 -3.00 -1.22
N ILE A 182 10.84 -3.89 -0.49
CA ILE A 182 11.42 -4.59 0.66
C ILE A 182 11.69 -6.05 0.26
N GLU A 183 12.93 -6.51 0.44
CA GLU A 183 13.30 -7.88 0.12
C GLU A 183 12.55 -8.87 1.03
N PHE A 184 11.74 -9.74 0.43
CA PHE A 184 10.97 -10.73 1.15
C PHE A 184 11.81 -11.97 1.45
N THR A 185 11.83 -12.38 2.72
CA THR A 185 12.37 -13.66 3.17
C THR A 185 11.24 -14.51 3.72
N GLY A 186 10.98 -15.65 3.06
CA GLY A 186 9.96 -16.63 3.44
C GLY A 186 10.50 -17.70 4.40
N GLY A 187 9.59 -18.54 4.91
CA GLY A 187 9.88 -19.63 5.84
C GLY A 187 9.17 -19.50 7.19
N ARG A 188 8.19 -18.58 7.31
CA ARG A 188 7.31 -18.52 8.49
C ARG A 188 6.41 -19.75 8.51
N VAL A 189 6.07 -20.19 9.72
CA VAL A 189 5.17 -21.33 9.91
C VAL A 189 3.90 -20.88 10.62
N ASP A 190 2.78 -21.50 10.24
CA ASP A 190 1.51 -21.28 10.92
C ASP A 190 1.55 -21.98 12.30
N ALA A 191 1.29 -21.22 13.35
CA ALA A 191 1.35 -21.69 14.74
C ALA A 191 -0.02 -22.16 15.24
N PRO A 192 -0.05 -23.07 16.23
CA PRO A 192 -1.28 -23.53 16.83
C PRO A 192 -1.83 -22.50 17.85
N VAL A 193 -3.06 -22.72 18.32
CA VAL A 193 -3.81 -21.74 19.14
C VAL A 193 -3.13 -21.40 20.46
N GLU A 194 -2.33 -22.30 21.03
CA GLU A 194 -1.63 -22.10 22.31
C GLU A 194 -0.51 -21.06 22.21
N LYS A 195 -0.13 -20.67 20.99
CA LYS A 195 0.83 -19.59 20.74
C LYS A 195 0.17 -18.22 20.57
N ALA A 196 -1.16 -18.16 20.54
CA ALA A 196 -1.89 -16.90 20.42
C ALA A 196 -1.60 -15.98 21.61
N VAL A 197 -1.43 -14.70 21.31
CA VAL A 197 -1.05 -13.69 22.30
C VAL A 197 -2.31 -13.02 22.85
N ALA A 198 -2.37 -12.89 24.17
CA ALA A 198 -3.46 -12.17 24.83
C ALA A 198 -3.44 -10.67 24.48
N PRO A 199 -4.60 -10.00 24.43
CA PRO A 199 -4.70 -8.58 24.09
C PRO A 199 -3.83 -7.65 24.94
N GLY A 200 -3.51 -6.47 24.38
CA GLY A 200 -2.84 -5.38 25.11
C GLY A 200 -1.35 -5.21 24.82
N ARG A 201 -0.83 -5.85 23.77
CA ARG A 201 0.54 -5.61 23.29
C ARG A 201 0.62 -4.54 22.20
N LEU A 202 -0.48 -4.25 21.52
CA LEU A 202 -0.55 -3.21 20.48
C LEU A 202 -0.67 -1.80 21.11
N PRO A 203 -0.28 -0.74 20.39
CA PRO A 203 -0.35 0.62 20.91
C PRO A 203 -1.80 1.11 21.01
N GLY A 204 -2.23 1.57 22.19
CA GLY A 204 -3.50 2.27 22.36
C GLY A 204 -3.35 3.78 22.16
N ALA A 205 -4.14 4.36 21.26
CA ALA A 205 -4.00 5.75 20.82
C ALA A 205 -4.24 6.84 21.90
N GLU A 206 -4.89 6.49 23.00
CA GLU A 206 -5.19 7.40 24.13
C GLU A 206 -4.64 6.88 25.47
N ARG A 207 -3.78 5.85 25.45
CA ARG A 207 -3.32 5.18 26.67
C ARG A 207 -2.38 6.07 27.48
N GLY A 208 -2.77 6.34 28.73
CA GLY A 208 -1.98 7.12 29.69
C GLY A 208 -2.42 8.58 29.82
N LEU A 209 -3.36 9.04 28.99
CA LEU A 209 -3.95 10.37 29.10
C LEU A 209 -4.77 10.55 30.39
N ALA A 210 -4.92 11.80 30.82
CA ALA A 210 -5.78 12.16 31.93
C ALA A 210 -7.27 11.92 31.62
N GLU A 211 -8.07 11.71 32.66
CA GLU A 211 -9.52 11.59 32.56
C GLU A 211 -10.18 12.91 32.17
N GLY A 212 -11.16 12.83 31.28
CA GLY A 212 -11.96 13.97 30.81
C GLY A 212 -11.30 14.76 29.67
N TRP A 213 -11.95 15.87 29.30
CA TRP A 213 -11.47 16.80 28.28
C TRP A 213 -10.59 17.87 28.92
N LYS A 214 -9.27 17.71 28.82
CA LYS A 214 -8.30 18.67 29.37
C LYS A 214 -7.16 18.88 28.37
N LEU A 215 -6.97 20.14 27.99
CA LEU A 215 -5.89 20.60 27.14
C LEU A 215 -4.97 21.52 27.94
N ASP A 216 -3.67 21.46 27.69
CA ASP A 216 -2.72 22.44 28.22
C ASP A 216 -2.76 23.75 27.41
N SER A 217 -1.91 24.72 27.78
CA SER A 217 -1.85 26.03 27.13
C SER A 217 -1.38 25.98 25.67
N GLU A 218 -0.80 24.86 25.23
CA GLU A 218 -0.35 24.64 23.85
C GLU A 218 -1.37 23.82 23.05
N GLY A 219 -2.54 23.50 23.64
CA GLY A 219 -3.58 22.72 23.00
C GLY A 219 -3.32 21.21 22.99
N ARG A 220 -2.36 20.72 23.80
CA ARG A 220 -2.04 19.29 23.91
C ARG A 220 -2.91 18.61 24.95
N MET A 221 -3.26 17.35 24.72
CA MET A 221 -4.03 16.54 25.69
C MET A 221 -3.22 16.29 26.96
N GLU A 222 -3.78 16.60 28.13
CA GLU A 222 -3.08 16.40 29.41
C GLU A 222 -2.71 14.92 29.63
N GLY A 223 -1.45 14.67 30.00
CA GLY A 223 -0.90 13.31 30.15
C GLY A 223 -0.28 12.73 28.87
N TRP A 224 -0.10 13.55 27.82
CA TRP A 224 0.57 13.15 26.59
C TRP A 224 1.99 12.62 26.81
N GLU A 225 2.68 13.01 27.89
CA GLU A 225 4.01 12.51 28.23
C GLU A 225 3.99 11.01 28.57
N LYS A 226 2.95 10.57 29.30
CA LYS A 226 2.75 9.13 29.59
C LYS A 226 2.35 8.35 28.35
N LEU A 227 1.67 9.01 27.41
CA LEU A 227 1.39 8.41 26.11
C LEU A 227 2.69 8.24 25.31
N ALA A 228 3.63 9.20 25.38
CA ALA A 228 4.97 9.07 24.81
C ALA A 228 5.77 7.91 25.43
N GLU A 229 5.73 7.77 26.76
CA GLU A 229 6.31 6.62 27.46
C GLU A 229 5.68 5.29 27.00
N HIS A 230 4.35 5.25 26.90
CA HIS A 230 3.64 4.06 26.39
C HIS A 230 4.07 3.69 24.96
N MET A 231 4.25 4.68 24.07
CA MET A 231 4.77 4.44 22.72
C MET A 231 6.18 3.84 22.80
N ARG A 232 7.09 4.42 23.59
CA ARG A 232 8.43 3.86 23.79
C ARG A 232 8.42 2.45 24.38
N ASP A 233 7.51 2.16 25.30
CA ASP A 233 7.36 0.83 25.89
C ASP A 233 6.92 -0.22 24.84
N VAL A 234 5.98 0.14 23.96
CA VAL A 234 5.48 -0.75 22.90
C VAL A 234 6.60 -1.09 21.91
N PHE A 235 7.27 -0.08 21.35
CA PHE A 235 8.33 -0.27 20.36
C PHE A 235 9.61 -0.84 20.99
N GLY A 236 9.97 -0.38 22.19
CA GLY A 236 11.11 -0.87 22.96
C GLY A 236 10.98 -2.34 23.39
N ARG A 237 9.76 -2.82 23.68
CA ARG A 237 9.50 -4.26 23.91
C ARG A 237 9.88 -5.12 22.70
N MET A 238 9.79 -4.56 21.50
CA MET A 238 10.19 -5.20 20.25
C MET A 238 11.67 -5.00 19.91
N GLY A 239 12.39 -4.21 20.71
CA GLY A 239 13.80 -3.85 20.49
C GLY A 239 14.01 -2.75 19.45
N LEU A 240 12.97 -1.98 19.12
CA LEU A 240 13.02 -0.89 18.13
C LEU A 240 13.36 0.44 18.82
N SER A 241 14.17 1.26 18.15
CA SER A 241 14.54 2.60 18.59
C SER A 241 13.46 3.65 18.32
N ASP A 242 13.57 4.84 18.93
CA ASP A 242 12.69 5.98 18.64
C ASP A 242 12.66 6.30 17.13
N ARG A 243 13.82 6.35 16.46
CA ARG A 243 13.91 6.59 15.00
C ARG A 243 13.14 5.56 14.17
N GLU A 244 13.25 4.28 14.53
CA GLU A 244 12.53 3.19 13.86
C GLU A 244 11.02 3.28 14.15
N ALA A 245 10.64 3.62 15.38
CA ALA A 245 9.24 3.83 15.75
C ALA A 245 8.60 4.96 14.93
N VAL A 246 9.26 6.13 14.86
CA VAL A 246 8.79 7.26 14.06
C VAL A 246 8.73 6.89 12.57
N ALA A 247 9.72 6.18 12.04
CA ALA A 247 9.71 5.74 10.64
C ALA A 247 8.53 4.82 10.33
N LEU A 248 8.25 3.86 11.23
CA LEU A 248 7.13 2.92 11.11
C LEU A 248 5.78 3.62 11.17
N ILE A 249 5.61 4.61 12.07
CA ILE A 249 4.37 5.37 12.19
C ILE A 249 4.19 6.26 10.95
N CYS A 250 5.21 7.02 10.55
CA CYS A 250 5.12 7.91 9.39
C CYS A 250 4.85 7.14 8.09
N GLY A 251 5.63 6.08 7.83
CA GLY A 251 5.45 5.24 6.63
C GLY A 251 4.23 4.32 6.70
N GLY A 252 3.61 4.16 7.87
CA GLY A 252 2.39 3.37 8.06
C GLY A 252 1.12 4.22 7.94
N HIS A 253 1.05 5.35 8.65
CA HIS A 253 -0.10 6.24 8.69
C HIS A 253 -0.20 7.17 7.48
N VAL A 254 0.76 7.16 6.55
CA VAL A 254 0.54 7.68 5.19
C VAL A 254 -0.51 6.85 4.42
N TYR A 255 -0.88 5.67 4.91
CA TYR A 255 -1.85 4.78 4.31
C TYR A 255 -3.17 4.71 5.08
N GLY A 256 -4.27 4.68 4.33
CA GLY A 256 -5.62 4.40 4.78
C GLY A 256 -6.20 5.48 5.67
N ARG A 257 -7.11 5.03 6.54
CA ARG A 257 -7.91 5.87 7.42
C ARG A 257 -8.35 5.09 8.63
N CYS A 258 -8.82 5.81 9.65
CA CYS A 258 -9.57 5.24 10.76
C CYS A 258 -11.07 5.14 10.44
N HIS A 259 -11.71 4.12 11.02
CA HIS A 259 -13.15 3.92 10.95
C HIS A 259 -13.76 3.82 12.36
N PRO A 260 -14.88 4.52 12.63
CA PRO A 260 -15.56 4.49 13.94
C PRO A 260 -15.91 3.07 14.41
N GLU A 261 -16.36 2.21 13.52
CA GLU A 261 -16.76 0.84 13.81
C GLU A 261 -15.59 -0.08 14.17
N SER A 262 -14.38 0.27 13.75
CA SER A 262 -13.18 -0.53 14.02
C SER A 262 -12.40 -0.01 15.23
N SER A 263 -12.25 1.31 15.36
CA SER A 263 -11.36 1.93 16.36
C SER A 263 -12.02 3.02 17.20
N GLY A 264 -13.17 3.51 16.76
CA GLY A 264 -13.83 4.70 17.29
C GLY A 264 -13.27 6.03 16.77
N TYR A 265 -12.12 6.05 16.10
CA TYR A 265 -11.60 7.25 15.41
C TYR A 265 -12.07 7.26 13.95
N ASN A 266 -12.02 8.42 13.29
CA ASN A 266 -12.55 8.58 11.95
C ASN A 266 -11.69 9.50 11.09
N GLY A 267 -11.48 9.12 9.84
CA GLY A 267 -10.86 9.95 8.82
C GLY A 267 -9.48 9.47 8.38
N ALA A 268 -9.02 10.00 7.24
CA ALA A 268 -7.70 9.74 6.69
C ALA A 268 -6.66 10.67 7.32
N TRP A 269 -5.43 10.18 7.44
CA TRP A 269 -4.31 11.00 7.92
C TRP A 269 -3.79 11.99 6.88
N VAL A 270 -3.90 11.64 5.60
CA VAL A 270 -3.36 12.39 4.46
C VAL A 270 -4.42 12.51 3.36
N GLU A 271 -4.25 13.42 2.41
CA GLU A 271 -5.16 13.58 1.27
C GLU A 271 -5.13 12.37 0.33
N ASN A 272 -3.95 11.73 0.23
CA ASN A 272 -3.77 10.55 -0.62
C ASN A 272 -3.39 9.28 0.16
N PRO A 273 -4.34 8.66 0.87
CA PRO A 273 -4.09 7.54 1.79
C PRO A 273 -3.75 6.20 1.11
N THR A 274 -3.34 6.21 -0.15
CA THR A 274 -3.13 4.97 -0.93
C THR A 274 -1.81 5.00 -1.69
N MET A 275 -0.95 5.98 -1.40
CA MET A 275 0.39 6.06 -1.97
C MET A 275 1.39 6.38 -0.88
N PHE A 276 2.62 5.89 -1.04
CA PHE A 276 3.71 6.29 -0.18
C PHE A 276 4.16 7.71 -0.50
N SER A 277 4.33 8.51 0.54
CA SER A 277 4.90 9.86 0.50
C SER A 277 5.40 10.22 1.91
N ASN A 278 5.94 11.41 2.07
CA ASN A 278 6.19 11.99 3.40
C ASN A 278 5.08 12.94 3.88
N GLU A 279 3.93 12.95 3.20
CA GLU A 279 2.80 13.86 3.47
C GLU A 279 2.35 13.80 4.93
N TYR A 280 2.24 12.61 5.52
CA TYR A 280 1.91 12.46 6.95
C TYR A 280 2.84 13.27 7.86
N ALA A 281 4.15 13.21 7.61
CA ALA A 281 5.13 13.91 8.43
C ALA A 281 5.14 15.42 8.13
N ALA A 282 5.01 15.78 6.85
CA ALA A 282 4.96 17.17 6.40
C ALA A 282 3.73 17.90 6.95
N ASP A 283 2.54 17.32 6.82
CA ASP A 283 1.27 17.86 7.30
C ASP A 283 1.26 17.95 8.83
N MET A 284 1.77 16.93 9.52
CA MET A 284 1.87 16.98 10.99
C MET A 284 2.72 18.15 11.49
N VAL A 285 3.79 18.50 10.77
CA VAL A 285 4.68 19.61 11.12
C VAL A 285 4.13 20.96 10.65
N GLY A 286 3.55 21.01 9.45
CA GLY A 286 3.16 22.22 8.75
C GLY A 286 1.77 22.74 9.12
N ASP A 287 0.85 21.84 9.44
CA ASP A 287 -0.56 22.19 9.61
C ASP A 287 -0.92 22.54 11.06
N LYS A 288 -2.06 23.20 11.19
CA LYS A 288 -2.64 23.54 12.49
C LYS A 288 -3.64 22.48 12.94
N TRP A 289 -3.27 21.76 13.99
CA TRP A 289 -4.08 20.68 14.55
C TRP A 289 -4.91 21.15 15.75
N VAL A 290 -6.21 20.84 15.74
CA VAL A 290 -7.09 21.06 16.91
C VAL A 290 -7.63 19.75 17.42
N ALA A 291 -7.63 19.59 18.74
CA ALA A 291 -8.29 18.47 19.36
C ALA A 291 -9.81 18.59 19.21
N VAL A 292 -10.45 17.50 18.82
CA VAL A 292 -11.91 17.34 18.77
C VAL A 292 -12.37 16.04 19.43
N ASP A 293 -13.58 16.08 19.95
CA ASP A 293 -14.43 14.91 20.22
C ASP A 293 -15.69 14.96 19.33
N HIS A 294 -16.59 14.00 19.54
CA HIS A 294 -17.83 13.90 18.78
C HIS A 294 -18.71 15.17 18.86
N ASP A 295 -18.69 15.87 20.00
CA ASP A 295 -19.62 16.96 20.32
C ASP A 295 -18.98 18.35 20.16
N THR A 296 -17.70 18.41 19.82
CA THR A 296 -16.94 19.63 19.61
C THR A 296 -17.59 20.50 18.53
N LYS A 297 -17.63 21.82 18.80
CA LYS A 297 -18.13 22.83 17.87
C LYS A 297 -16.98 23.50 17.14
N MET A 298 -17.05 23.49 15.83
CA MET A 298 -16.09 24.11 14.93
C MET A 298 -16.22 25.65 14.97
N PRO A 299 -15.23 26.41 14.46
CA PRO A 299 -15.26 27.88 14.49
C PRO A 299 -16.48 28.52 13.81
N ASP A 300 -17.07 27.83 12.83
CA ASP A 300 -18.31 28.22 12.15
C ASP A 300 -19.60 27.93 12.96
N GLY A 301 -19.46 27.37 14.17
CA GLY A 301 -20.55 26.92 15.04
C GLY A 301 -21.15 25.56 14.66
N GLY A 302 -20.68 24.96 13.56
CA GLY A 302 -21.08 23.63 13.10
C GLY A 302 -20.49 22.51 13.96
N PRO A 303 -21.01 21.27 13.84
CA PRO A 303 -20.35 20.10 14.41
C PRO A 303 -19.07 19.77 13.61
N VAL A 304 -18.18 18.96 14.20
CA VAL A 304 -17.02 18.37 13.49
C VAL A 304 -17.48 17.71 12.18
N PRO A 305 -16.81 17.89 11.03
CA PRO A 305 -17.21 17.28 9.76
C PRO A 305 -17.38 15.77 9.86
N GLU A 306 -18.37 15.22 9.16
CA GLU A 306 -18.76 13.82 9.30
C GLU A 306 -17.61 12.86 8.95
N GLU A 307 -16.78 13.22 7.97
CA GLU A 307 -15.64 12.46 7.50
C GLU A 307 -14.48 12.35 8.50
N VAL A 308 -14.42 13.23 9.52
CA VAL A 308 -13.41 13.23 10.59
C VAL A 308 -14.02 13.27 11.98
N ARG A 309 -15.33 13.04 12.12
CA ARG A 309 -15.99 13.06 13.42
C ARG A 309 -15.73 11.72 14.14
N PRO A 310 -15.03 11.70 15.28
CA PRO A 310 -14.83 10.47 16.06
C PRO A 310 -16.15 9.97 16.66
N ALA A 311 -16.19 8.70 17.06
CA ALA A 311 -17.27 8.14 17.85
C ALA A 311 -17.33 8.80 19.25
N PRO A 312 -18.50 8.82 19.92
CA PRO A 312 -18.62 9.33 21.28
C PRO A 312 -17.61 8.70 22.25
N GLY A 313 -16.94 9.55 23.03
CA GLY A 313 -15.93 9.13 24.00
C GLY A 313 -14.52 8.97 23.44
N LYS A 314 -14.33 9.16 22.12
CA LYS A 314 -13.00 9.21 21.49
C LYS A 314 -12.56 10.65 21.24
N ARG A 315 -11.25 10.86 21.35
CA ARG A 315 -10.59 12.15 21.12
C ARG A 315 -9.57 11.99 19.99
N GLN A 316 -9.58 12.92 19.04
CA GLN A 316 -8.60 12.96 17.95
C GLN A 316 -8.26 14.41 17.61
N TYR A 317 -7.31 14.62 16.70
CA TYR A 317 -7.00 15.93 16.16
C TYR A 317 -7.46 16.01 14.71
N ILE A 318 -7.85 17.21 14.28
CA ILE A 318 -8.18 17.50 12.87
C ILE A 318 -7.46 18.75 12.40
N ASP A 319 -7.20 18.80 11.09
CA ASP A 319 -6.61 19.96 10.45
C ASP A 319 -7.60 21.13 10.39
N LEU A 320 -7.23 22.26 11.01
CA LEU A 320 -7.95 23.53 10.98
C LEU A 320 -7.51 24.47 9.86
N THR A 321 -6.40 24.20 9.19
CA THR A 321 -5.82 25.08 8.17
C THR A 321 -6.84 25.31 7.04
N LYS A 322 -7.66 24.30 6.75
CA LYS A 322 -8.79 24.36 5.79
C LYS A 322 -9.98 25.24 6.22
N TYR A 323 -10.07 25.66 7.49
CA TYR A 323 -11.13 26.53 8.02
C TYR A 323 -10.74 28.01 8.08
N GLU A 324 -9.45 28.34 8.11
CA GLU A 324 -9.00 29.71 8.37
C GLU A 324 -8.99 30.60 7.12
N GLY A 325 -9.28 30.03 5.93
CA GLY A 325 -9.20 30.71 4.65
C GLY A 325 -7.75 30.90 4.24
N GLU A 326 -7.36 30.45 3.04
CA GLU A 326 -5.98 30.52 2.57
C GLU A 326 -5.46 31.98 2.54
N GLU A 327 -4.55 32.34 3.46
CA GLU A 327 -3.46 33.28 3.17
C GLU A 327 -2.22 32.48 2.74
N ASP A 328 -2.39 31.54 1.80
CA ASP A 328 -1.26 30.90 1.13
C ASP A 328 -0.80 31.81 -0.02
N GLU A 329 -0.04 32.86 0.31
CA GLU A 329 0.84 33.55 -0.66
C GLU A 329 1.99 32.60 -1.07
N LYS A 330 1.67 31.46 -1.68
CA LYS A 330 2.66 30.73 -2.48
C LYS A 330 2.84 31.47 -3.79
N ALA A 331 4.03 32.01 -4.01
CA ALA A 331 4.40 32.80 -5.19
C ALA A 331 3.79 32.22 -6.47
N ALA A 332 2.97 33.02 -7.15
CA ALA A 332 2.26 32.61 -8.36
C ALA A 332 3.26 32.19 -9.46
N VAL A 333 3.48 30.88 -9.59
CA VAL A 333 4.12 30.33 -10.80
C VAL A 333 3.12 30.50 -11.93
N GLN A 334 3.45 31.32 -12.92
CA GLN A 334 2.57 31.61 -14.04
C GLN A 334 2.23 30.31 -14.78
N ALA A 335 0.95 30.09 -15.07
CA ALA A 335 0.49 28.89 -15.75
C ALA A 335 1.20 28.74 -17.11
N PRO A 336 1.71 27.54 -17.45
CA PRO A 336 2.25 27.30 -18.79
C PRO A 336 1.16 27.52 -19.86
N ASP A 337 1.55 28.00 -21.04
CA ASP A 337 0.64 28.16 -22.16
C ASP A 337 0.07 26.79 -22.59
N ALA A 338 -1.27 26.68 -22.63
CA ALA A 338 -1.99 25.48 -23.06
C ALA A 338 -1.55 25.00 -24.44
N THR A 339 -1.15 25.93 -25.33
CA THR A 339 -0.74 25.62 -26.71
C THR A 339 0.54 24.80 -26.78
N ALA A 340 1.37 24.81 -25.73
CA ALA A 340 2.54 23.94 -25.62
C ALA A 340 2.17 22.46 -25.38
N TYR A 341 0.92 22.18 -25.03
CA TYR A 341 0.42 20.85 -24.69
C TYR A 341 -0.85 20.54 -25.52
N PRO A 342 -0.75 20.40 -26.85
CA PRO A 342 -1.92 20.12 -27.67
C PRO A 342 -2.46 18.70 -27.41
N PRO A 343 -3.73 18.42 -27.75
CA PRO A 343 -4.27 17.05 -27.78
C PRO A 343 -3.33 16.08 -28.51
N GLY A 344 -3.25 14.85 -28.04
CA GLY A 344 -2.28 13.88 -28.55
C GLY A 344 -2.06 12.70 -27.63
N ARG A 345 -1.04 11.90 -27.95
CA ARG A 345 -0.59 10.81 -27.09
C ARG A 345 0.39 11.30 -26.05
N TYR A 346 0.18 10.90 -24.81
CA TYR A 346 1.00 11.27 -23.66
C TYR A 346 1.36 10.04 -22.84
N LYS A 347 2.61 9.97 -22.40
CA LYS A 347 3.15 8.92 -21.54
C LYS A 347 3.27 9.45 -20.12
N CYS A 348 2.74 8.72 -19.15
CA CYS A 348 2.90 9.04 -17.73
C CYS A 348 4.37 8.83 -17.34
N VAL A 349 5.02 9.89 -16.88
CA VAL A 349 6.42 9.83 -16.41
C VAL A 349 6.55 9.97 -14.90
N SER A 350 5.46 10.38 -14.23
CA SER A 350 5.32 10.27 -12.79
C SER A 350 5.03 8.83 -12.39
N SER A 351 5.38 8.43 -11.16
CA SER A 351 5.03 7.12 -10.61
C SER A 351 3.53 6.84 -10.76
N TRP A 352 2.71 7.88 -10.58
CA TRP A 352 1.29 7.88 -10.87
C TRP A 352 0.72 9.30 -11.00
N VAL A 353 -0.49 9.43 -11.54
CA VAL A 353 -1.27 10.65 -11.65
C VAL A 353 -2.76 10.36 -11.43
N ASN A 354 -3.43 11.16 -10.59
CA ASN A 354 -4.87 11.10 -10.39
C ASN A 354 -5.62 11.49 -11.67
N CYS A 355 -6.64 10.69 -12.00
CA CYS A 355 -7.65 11.00 -12.99
C CYS A 355 -8.93 11.40 -12.27
N ARG A 356 -9.34 12.66 -12.41
CA ARG A 356 -10.52 13.25 -11.75
C ARG A 356 -11.71 13.32 -12.69
N GLU A 357 -12.93 13.32 -12.16
CA GLU A 357 -14.14 13.38 -12.98
C GLU A 357 -14.23 14.68 -13.79
N LEU A 358 -13.93 15.80 -13.13
CA LEU A 358 -13.91 17.15 -13.67
C LEU A 358 -12.49 17.71 -13.60
N PRO A 359 -12.19 18.77 -14.36
CA PRO A 359 -10.85 19.31 -14.43
C PRO A 359 -10.44 20.08 -13.18
N ASP A 360 -11.28 20.26 -12.15
CA ASP A 360 -10.94 20.96 -10.91
C ASP A 360 -10.32 20.01 -9.85
N THR A 361 -9.54 20.57 -8.92
CA THR A 361 -8.89 19.79 -7.85
C THR A 361 -9.89 19.26 -6.83
N SER A 362 -11.01 19.96 -6.65
CA SER A 362 -12.15 19.57 -5.82
C SER A 362 -13.06 18.51 -6.47
N SER A 363 -12.66 17.94 -7.60
CA SER A 363 -13.45 16.91 -8.26
C SER A 363 -13.04 15.52 -7.76
N PRO A 364 -14.00 14.59 -7.60
CA PRO A 364 -13.67 13.25 -7.15
C PRO A 364 -12.70 12.54 -8.09
N ILE A 365 -11.82 11.74 -7.50
CA ILE A 365 -10.89 10.90 -8.26
C ILE A 365 -11.64 9.67 -8.72
N ILE A 366 -11.49 9.30 -9.98
CA ILE A 366 -12.22 8.19 -10.59
C ILE A 366 -11.29 7.10 -11.13
N ALA A 367 -9.98 7.38 -11.19
CA ALA A 367 -8.93 6.42 -11.53
C ALA A 367 -7.53 6.99 -11.24
N ARG A 368 -6.50 6.16 -11.41
CA ARG A 368 -5.11 6.58 -11.47
C ARG A 368 -4.43 5.98 -12.69
N PHE A 369 -3.49 6.74 -13.24
CA PHE A 369 -2.58 6.27 -14.27
C PHE A 369 -1.19 6.16 -13.68
N VAL A 370 -0.50 5.05 -13.95
CA VAL A 370 0.85 4.78 -13.41
C VAL A 370 1.92 5.05 -14.45
N GLN A 371 3.17 5.09 -14.02
CA GLN A 371 4.34 5.31 -14.87
C GLN A 371 4.31 4.39 -16.10
N GLU A 372 4.84 4.88 -17.22
CA GLU A 372 4.92 4.21 -18.52
C GLU A 372 3.58 4.02 -19.25
N GLN A 373 2.43 4.23 -18.61
CA GLN A 373 1.14 4.16 -19.30
C GLN A 373 1.00 5.29 -20.32
N VAL A 374 0.53 4.93 -21.51
CA VAL A 374 0.27 5.87 -22.60
C VAL A 374 -1.24 6.07 -22.76
N LEU A 375 -1.65 7.33 -22.83
CA LEU A 375 -3.04 7.77 -22.97
C LEU A 375 -3.18 8.69 -24.18
N SER A 376 -4.40 8.79 -24.70
CA SER A 376 -4.78 9.77 -25.72
C SER A 376 -5.53 10.91 -25.04
N LEU A 377 -4.88 12.06 -24.86
CA LEU A 377 -5.51 13.24 -24.30
C LEU A 377 -6.25 13.99 -25.41
N VAL A 378 -7.58 13.93 -25.37
CA VAL A 378 -8.46 14.45 -26.43
C VAL A 378 -8.73 15.95 -26.31
N ALA A 379 -8.49 16.52 -25.13
CA ALA A 379 -8.58 17.95 -24.88
C ALA A 379 -7.56 18.34 -23.82
N VAL A 380 -7.11 19.61 -23.87
CA VAL A 380 -6.23 20.18 -22.85
C VAL A 380 -6.77 21.54 -22.44
N LYS A 381 -6.73 21.82 -21.13
CA LYS A 381 -7.14 23.09 -20.53
C LYS A 381 -6.13 23.53 -19.47
N VAL A 382 -5.98 24.84 -19.32
CA VAL A 382 -5.24 25.45 -18.22
C VAL A 382 -6.22 25.77 -17.09
N PHE A 383 -5.85 25.39 -15.87
CA PHE A 383 -6.63 25.61 -14.65
C PHE A 383 -5.72 26.15 -13.55
N GLY A 384 -5.88 27.43 -13.19
CA GLY A 384 -4.94 28.10 -12.28
C GLY A 384 -3.53 28.03 -12.86
N THR A 385 -2.60 27.41 -12.12
CA THR A 385 -1.20 27.20 -12.54
C THR A 385 -0.93 25.82 -13.17
N ALA A 386 -1.95 24.95 -13.28
CA ALA A 386 -1.81 23.59 -13.80
C ALA A 386 -2.30 23.45 -15.24
N VAL A 387 -1.70 22.50 -15.98
CA VAL A 387 -2.16 22.08 -17.32
C VAL A 387 -2.80 20.71 -17.19
N ARG A 388 -4.05 20.57 -17.65
CA ARG A 388 -4.85 19.34 -17.48
C ARG A 388 -5.34 18.82 -18.82
N GLY A 389 -5.22 17.51 -19.01
CA GLY A 389 -5.69 16.81 -20.20
C GLY A 389 -6.86 15.89 -19.90
N LEU A 390 -7.82 15.84 -20.80
CA LEU A 390 -8.96 14.93 -20.76
C LEU A 390 -8.59 13.62 -21.46
N ALA A 391 -8.62 12.50 -20.75
CA ALA A 391 -8.31 11.19 -21.32
C ALA A 391 -9.44 10.67 -22.23
N GLU A 392 -9.10 9.87 -23.24
CA GLU A 392 -10.02 9.25 -24.20
C GLU A 392 -11.07 8.33 -23.56
N ARG A 393 -10.72 7.81 -22.38
CA ARG A 393 -11.55 6.95 -21.54
C ARG A 393 -12.25 7.72 -20.42
N GLY A 394 -12.35 9.04 -20.54
CA GLY A 394 -12.99 9.95 -19.60
C GLY A 394 -12.15 10.24 -18.33
N GLY A 395 -12.34 11.46 -17.82
CA GLY A 395 -11.63 12.00 -16.66
C GLY A 395 -10.38 12.81 -17.02
N TRP A 396 -9.98 13.69 -16.11
CA TRP A 396 -8.95 14.70 -16.26
C TRP A 396 -7.70 14.34 -15.48
N VAL A 397 -6.57 14.38 -16.16
CA VAL A 397 -5.24 14.19 -15.59
C VAL A 397 -4.46 15.50 -15.62
N SER A 398 -3.59 15.71 -14.64
CA SER A 398 -2.63 16.82 -14.71
C SER A 398 -1.46 16.41 -15.59
N ILE A 399 -1.19 17.19 -16.64
CA ILE A 399 0.01 17.08 -17.49
C ILE A 399 1.16 17.79 -16.78
N ILE A 400 0.88 18.99 -16.27
CA ILE A 400 1.77 19.80 -15.43
C ILE A 400 1.05 20.09 -14.11
N ALA A 401 1.67 19.75 -12.99
CA ALA A 401 1.15 20.03 -11.65
C ALA A 401 1.23 21.54 -11.29
N SER A 402 0.49 21.98 -10.27
CA SER A 402 0.48 23.39 -9.84
C SER A 402 1.86 23.94 -9.42
N GLY A 403 2.79 23.05 -9.02
CA GLY A 403 4.19 23.38 -8.73
C GLY A 403 5.15 23.26 -9.92
N GLY A 404 4.64 23.14 -11.15
CA GLY A 404 5.45 23.07 -12.38
C GLY A 404 6.02 21.69 -12.71
N LYS A 405 5.77 20.66 -11.88
CA LYS A 405 6.25 19.28 -12.15
C LYS A 405 5.57 18.69 -13.39
N THR A 406 6.37 18.22 -14.34
CA THR A 406 5.89 17.45 -15.49
C THR A 406 5.49 16.04 -15.05
N LEU A 407 4.24 15.67 -15.35
CA LEU A 407 3.66 14.38 -14.98
C LEU A 407 3.43 13.49 -16.21
N PHE A 408 3.21 14.10 -17.36
CA PHE A 408 3.07 13.43 -18.65
C PHE A 408 3.96 14.06 -19.71
N GLU A 409 4.58 13.22 -20.54
CA GLU A 409 5.37 13.63 -21.70
C GLU A 409 4.67 13.27 -23.00
N ARG A 410 4.62 14.23 -23.93
CA ARG A 410 3.98 14.02 -25.23
C ARG A 410 4.79 13.03 -26.06
N GLN A 411 4.11 12.02 -26.61
CA GLN A 411 4.67 10.99 -27.49
C GLN A 411 4.34 11.22 -28.96
N GLY A 412 3.29 11.99 -29.26
CA GLY A 412 2.88 12.27 -30.64
C GLY A 412 1.44 12.74 -30.75
N ASP A 413 0.91 12.73 -31.96
CA ASP A 413 -0.49 13.05 -32.25
C ASP A 413 -1.43 11.94 -31.75
N LEU A 414 -2.74 12.21 -31.81
CA LEU A 414 -3.76 11.23 -31.46
C LEU A 414 -3.66 10.00 -32.37
N ASP A 415 -3.65 8.81 -31.78
CA ASP A 415 -3.77 7.55 -32.50
C ASP A 415 -5.25 7.21 -32.66
N LEU A 416 -5.82 7.62 -33.79
CA LEU A 416 -7.24 7.44 -34.08
C LEU A 416 -7.64 5.96 -34.21
N GLN A 417 -6.69 5.07 -34.52
CA GLN A 417 -6.96 3.63 -34.54
C GLN A 417 -7.11 3.08 -33.12
N ALA A 418 -6.26 3.52 -32.19
CA ALA A 418 -6.37 3.17 -30.78
C ALA A 418 -7.66 3.69 -30.11
N LEU A 419 -8.36 4.62 -30.74
CA LEU A 419 -9.66 5.13 -30.29
C LEU A 419 -10.86 4.32 -30.82
N GLN A 420 -10.65 3.28 -31.62
CA GLN A 420 -11.74 2.40 -32.07
C GLN A 420 -12.13 1.42 -30.95
N GLY A 421 -13.39 0.98 -30.93
CA GLY A 421 -13.86 0.01 -29.95
C GLY A 421 -15.24 0.32 -29.40
N ARG A 422 -15.51 -0.17 -28.19
CA ARG A 422 -16.80 -0.04 -27.51
C ARG A 422 -16.86 1.29 -26.77
N TYR A 423 -17.94 2.03 -26.95
CA TYR A 423 -18.20 3.31 -26.31
C TYR A 423 -19.48 3.27 -25.48
N ARG A 424 -19.57 4.16 -24.50
CA ARG A 424 -20.78 4.43 -23.71
C ARG A 424 -21.12 5.91 -23.77
N ALA A 425 -22.37 6.24 -24.12
CA ALA A 425 -22.87 7.61 -24.07
C ALA A 425 -23.01 8.08 -22.61
N VAL A 426 -22.45 9.23 -22.25
CA VAL A 426 -22.42 9.75 -20.87
C VAL A 426 -23.12 11.10 -20.69
N ALA A 427 -23.33 11.85 -21.77
CA ALA A 427 -24.00 13.14 -21.70
C ALA A 427 -25.50 13.01 -21.35
N SER A 428 -26.00 13.83 -20.41
CA SER A 428 -27.40 13.83 -19.96
C SER A 428 -28.41 14.09 -21.09
N GLY A 429 -28.00 14.87 -22.11
CA GLY A 429 -28.79 15.13 -23.32
C GLY A 429 -28.63 14.09 -24.44
N GLY A 430 -27.89 13.00 -24.19
CA GLY A 430 -27.57 11.96 -25.15
C GLY A 430 -26.46 12.31 -26.15
N ALA A 431 -25.93 11.30 -26.83
CA ALA A 431 -24.90 11.46 -27.86
C ALA A 431 -25.54 11.71 -29.23
N PRO A 432 -25.33 12.86 -29.89
CA PRO A 432 -25.94 13.14 -31.18
C PRO A 432 -25.40 12.25 -32.29
N VAL A 433 -26.30 11.91 -33.22
CA VAL A 433 -26.03 11.04 -34.36
C VAL A 433 -26.32 11.77 -35.66
N PHE A 434 -25.52 11.52 -36.70
CA PHE A 434 -25.63 12.17 -38.00
C PHE A 434 -25.07 11.29 -39.13
N ALA A 435 -25.40 11.65 -40.37
CA ALA A 435 -25.15 10.80 -41.53
C ALA A 435 -23.67 10.78 -41.99
N ALA A 436 -22.93 11.88 -41.84
CA ALA A 436 -21.55 12.01 -42.31
C ALA A 436 -20.75 13.07 -41.53
N PRO A 437 -19.41 12.98 -41.44
CA PRO A 437 -18.59 13.97 -40.75
C PRO A 437 -18.85 15.38 -41.27
N GLY A 438 -19.15 16.32 -40.37
CA GLY A 438 -19.47 17.71 -40.73
C GLY A 438 -20.94 17.98 -41.08
N ALA A 439 -21.80 16.96 -41.12
CA ALA A 439 -23.24 17.18 -41.18
C ALA A 439 -23.76 17.73 -39.84
N SER A 440 -24.74 18.65 -39.89
CA SER A 440 -25.44 19.08 -38.68
C SER A 440 -26.15 17.89 -38.04
N ALA A 441 -25.96 17.68 -36.74
CA ALA A 441 -26.70 16.67 -36.00
C ALA A 441 -28.20 16.92 -36.10
N GLY A 442 -28.96 15.90 -36.51
CA GLY A 442 -30.42 15.95 -36.50
C GLY A 442 -30.97 15.78 -35.08
N ASP A 443 -32.28 15.54 -34.97
CA ASP A 443 -32.93 15.28 -33.67
C ASP A 443 -32.54 13.92 -33.06
N ALA A 444 -31.85 13.05 -33.82
CA ALA A 444 -31.45 11.72 -33.40
C ALA A 444 -30.29 11.74 -32.38
N ARG A 445 -30.47 11.05 -31.25
CA ARG A 445 -29.47 10.93 -30.18
C ARG A 445 -29.51 9.54 -29.53
N LEU A 446 -28.35 9.05 -29.12
CA LEU A 446 -28.23 7.89 -28.23
C LEU A 446 -28.52 8.33 -26.79
N SER A 447 -29.33 7.56 -26.07
CA SER A 447 -29.62 7.83 -24.65
C SER A 447 -28.36 7.69 -23.80
N ALA A 448 -28.27 8.45 -22.70
CA ALA A 448 -27.24 8.24 -21.69
C ALA A 448 -27.23 6.78 -21.22
N GLY A 449 -26.04 6.19 -21.09
CA GLY A 449 -25.84 4.78 -20.75
C GLY A 449 -25.90 3.81 -21.94
N ALA A 450 -26.32 4.25 -23.14
CA ALA A 450 -26.30 3.39 -24.32
C ALA A 450 -24.86 3.04 -24.73
N GLU A 451 -24.61 1.75 -24.99
CA GLU A 451 -23.33 1.26 -25.48
C GLU A 451 -23.41 0.97 -26.99
N PHE A 452 -22.30 1.24 -27.69
CA PHE A 452 -22.19 1.07 -29.14
C PHE A 452 -20.74 0.82 -29.57
N CYS A 453 -20.52 0.22 -30.73
CA CYS A 453 -19.19 -0.02 -31.28
C CYS A 453 -18.83 1.01 -32.35
N VAL A 454 -17.58 1.49 -32.31
CA VAL A 454 -17.01 2.44 -33.27
C VAL A 454 -15.89 1.75 -34.04
N GLY A 455 -16.02 1.71 -35.37
CA GLY A 455 -15.02 1.11 -36.28
C GLY A 455 -14.13 2.12 -36.98
N GLU A 456 -14.47 3.41 -36.95
CA GLU A 456 -13.68 4.49 -37.54
C GLU A 456 -13.79 5.73 -36.64
N VAL A 457 -12.67 6.43 -36.42
CA VAL A 457 -12.64 7.67 -35.63
C VAL A 457 -12.03 8.77 -36.46
N ALA A 458 -12.64 9.96 -36.45
CA ALA A 458 -12.15 11.13 -37.17
C ALA A 458 -12.21 12.39 -36.29
N VAL A 459 -11.29 13.32 -36.53
CA VAL A 459 -11.37 14.67 -36.00
C VAL A 459 -12.23 15.50 -36.96
N GLY A 460 -13.24 16.18 -36.43
CA GLY A 460 -14.19 16.95 -37.21
C GLY A 460 -14.66 18.21 -36.48
N GLN A 461 -15.89 18.61 -36.80
CA GLN A 461 -16.56 19.77 -36.22
C GLN A 461 -17.86 19.36 -35.53
N ASP A 462 -18.24 20.12 -34.52
CA ASP A 462 -19.52 20.03 -33.84
C ASP A 462 -20.18 21.42 -33.80
N GLY A 463 -21.16 21.64 -34.68
CA GLY A 463 -21.62 22.98 -35.02
C GLY A 463 -20.47 23.80 -35.63
N ASP A 464 -20.24 24.99 -35.10
CA ASP A 464 -19.17 25.89 -35.58
C ASP A 464 -17.79 25.62 -34.93
N GLN A 465 -17.68 24.62 -34.04
CA GLN A 465 -16.44 24.35 -33.30
C GLN A 465 -15.64 23.20 -33.91
N ALA A 466 -14.40 23.47 -34.31
CA ALA A 466 -13.45 22.45 -34.76
C ALA A 466 -12.77 21.72 -33.59
N GLY A 467 -12.29 20.50 -33.85
CA GLY A 467 -11.59 19.68 -32.86
C GLY A 467 -12.52 18.71 -32.11
N ALA A 468 -13.71 18.43 -32.66
CA ALA A 468 -14.58 17.36 -32.16
C ALA A 468 -14.02 15.99 -32.57
N LEU A 469 -14.23 14.97 -31.74
CA LEU A 469 -13.96 13.57 -32.11
C LEU A 469 -15.27 12.89 -32.45
N LEU A 470 -15.31 12.30 -33.64
CA LEU A 470 -16.47 11.66 -34.23
C LEU A 470 -16.15 10.17 -34.42
N GLY A 471 -17.08 9.31 -34.06
CA GLY A 471 -16.97 7.87 -34.24
C GLY A 471 -18.01 7.36 -35.23
N LYS A 472 -17.59 6.58 -36.23
CA LYS A 472 -18.51 5.87 -37.12
C LYS A 472 -18.91 4.54 -36.51
N ARG A 473 -20.21 4.35 -36.36
CA ARG A 473 -20.78 3.18 -35.71
C ARG A 473 -20.63 1.94 -36.58
N ALA A 474 -20.27 0.82 -35.96
CA ALA A 474 -20.04 -0.47 -36.61
C ALA A 474 -21.10 -1.52 -36.27
N ASP A 475 -22.16 -1.16 -35.52
CA ASP A 475 -23.18 -2.10 -35.07
C ASP A 475 -24.20 -2.42 -36.18
N PRO A 476 -24.30 -3.67 -36.69
CA PRO A 476 -25.13 -4.03 -37.85
C PRO A 476 -26.65 -3.90 -37.65
N GLY A 477 -27.11 -3.66 -36.42
CA GLY A 477 -28.53 -3.68 -36.05
C GLY A 477 -29.12 -2.37 -35.53
N THR A 478 -28.30 -1.32 -35.32
CA THR A 478 -28.74 -0.12 -34.59
C THR A 478 -28.28 1.22 -35.19
N GLY A 479 -27.74 1.23 -36.41
CA GLY A 479 -27.28 2.46 -37.10
C GLY A 479 -25.86 2.36 -37.64
N GLU A 480 -25.52 1.24 -38.27
CA GLU A 480 -24.23 1.03 -38.93
C GLU A 480 -23.95 2.15 -39.95
N GLY A 481 -22.74 2.69 -39.91
CA GLY A 481 -22.30 3.73 -40.83
C GLY A 481 -22.67 5.16 -40.43
N GLU A 482 -23.56 5.34 -39.45
CA GLU A 482 -23.84 6.66 -38.87
C GLU A 482 -22.68 7.12 -37.98
N TRP A 483 -22.52 8.44 -37.89
CA TRP A 483 -21.50 9.06 -37.08
C TRP A 483 -22.11 9.59 -35.78
N VAL A 484 -21.36 9.45 -34.69
CA VAL A 484 -21.75 9.91 -33.36
C VAL A 484 -20.64 10.77 -32.76
N VAL A 485 -21.03 11.81 -32.02
CA VAL A 485 -20.07 12.66 -31.30
C VAL A 485 -19.54 11.90 -30.08
N LEU A 486 -18.21 11.73 -30.02
CA LEU A 486 -17.51 11.13 -28.88
C LEU A 486 -17.06 12.22 -27.91
N PHE A 487 -16.47 13.29 -28.44
CA PHE A 487 -16.06 14.47 -27.68
C PHE A 487 -16.31 15.75 -28.49
N SER A 488 -16.64 16.83 -27.81
CA SER A 488 -16.78 18.16 -28.39
C SER A 488 -16.16 19.23 -27.48
N PRO A 489 -15.42 20.22 -28.01
CA PRO A 489 -14.87 21.30 -27.19
C PRO A 489 -15.92 22.09 -26.40
N SER A 490 -17.13 22.24 -26.96
CA SER A 490 -18.22 22.99 -26.32
C SER A 490 -19.00 22.17 -25.29
N ARG A 491 -19.04 20.84 -25.44
CA ARG A 491 -19.86 19.94 -24.61
C ARG A 491 -19.07 19.01 -23.71
N GLY A 492 -17.76 18.91 -23.91
CA GLY A 492 -16.90 17.95 -23.21
C GLY A 492 -17.05 16.52 -23.73
N VAL A 493 -16.91 15.55 -22.83
CA VAL A 493 -17.09 14.12 -23.16
C VAL A 493 -18.58 13.86 -23.41
N VAL A 494 -18.89 13.39 -24.62
CA VAL A 494 -20.24 12.99 -24.99
C VAL A 494 -20.39 11.47 -24.86
N SER A 495 -19.36 10.73 -25.27
CA SER A 495 -19.24 9.29 -25.14
C SER A 495 -17.82 8.90 -24.74
N GLU A 496 -17.66 8.01 -23.77
CA GLU A 496 -16.35 7.53 -23.30
C GLU A 496 -16.01 6.15 -23.89
N LEU A 497 -14.72 5.91 -24.18
CA LEU A 497 -14.23 4.59 -24.58
C LEU A 497 -14.29 3.63 -23.39
N VAL A 498 -14.88 2.46 -23.58
CA VAL A 498 -14.99 1.39 -22.57
C VAL A 498 -13.77 0.48 -22.69
N VAL A 499 -12.96 0.46 -21.62
CA VAL A 499 -11.74 -0.32 -21.49
C VAL A 499 -11.95 -1.43 -20.46
N GLN A 500 -11.63 -2.65 -20.85
CA GLN A 500 -11.75 -3.84 -20.01
C GLN A 500 -10.92 -3.69 -18.73
N GLY A 501 -11.50 -4.07 -17.59
CA GLY A 501 -10.84 -3.94 -16.29
C GLY A 501 -10.64 -2.50 -15.80
N TYR A 502 -11.21 -1.50 -16.48
CA TYR A 502 -11.09 -0.09 -16.09
C TYR A 502 -12.44 0.58 -15.86
N ASN A 503 -13.30 0.70 -16.89
CA ASN A 503 -14.60 1.38 -16.80
C ASN A 503 -15.75 0.54 -17.41
N GLU A 504 -15.63 -0.79 -17.42
CA GLU A 504 -16.70 -1.70 -17.85
C GLU A 504 -17.98 -1.50 -17.05
N LYS A 505 -17.86 -1.10 -15.78
CA LYS A 505 -18.99 -0.59 -14.98
C LYS A 505 -18.85 0.93 -14.85
N PRO A 506 -19.96 1.67 -14.71
CA PRO A 506 -19.91 3.09 -14.35
C PRO A 506 -18.99 3.28 -13.15
N ARG A 507 -17.94 4.10 -13.33
CA ARG A 507 -16.98 4.41 -12.27
C ARG A 507 -17.72 5.13 -11.15
N LYS A 508 -17.51 4.69 -9.93
CA LYS A 508 -17.85 5.49 -8.75
C LYS A 508 -16.62 6.31 -8.39
N PRO A 509 -16.79 7.57 -7.96
CA PRO A 509 -15.76 8.28 -7.21
C PRO A 509 -15.07 7.37 -6.20
N ILE A 510 -13.73 7.38 -6.20
CA ILE A 510 -12.95 6.92 -5.06
C ILE A 510 -13.40 7.76 -3.87
N LYS A 511 -13.97 7.12 -2.86
CA LYS A 511 -14.65 7.83 -1.78
C LYS A 511 -13.64 8.71 -1.04
N SER A 512 -14.09 9.93 -0.67
CA SER A 512 -13.52 10.77 0.39
C SER A 512 -12.05 11.18 0.31
N GLN A 513 -11.62 11.81 -0.79
CA GLN A 513 -10.32 12.51 -0.88
C GLN A 513 -10.45 14.04 -0.95
N LEU A 514 -11.59 14.57 -0.49
CA LEU A 514 -11.85 16.00 -0.36
C LEU A 514 -12.45 16.21 1.01
N GLY A 515 -11.59 16.31 2.01
CA GLY A 515 -11.99 16.38 3.40
C GLY A 515 -10.85 16.84 4.28
N HIS A 516 -11.19 17.07 5.53
CA HIS A 516 -10.23 17.34 6.60
C HIS A 516 -9.39 16.10 6.88
N GLN A 517 -8.14 16.31 7.27
CA GLN A 517 -7.25 15.25 7.78
C GLN A 517 -7.48 15.06 9.27
N MET A 518 -7.08 13.90 9.76
CA MET A 518 -7.06 13.59 11.18
C MET A 518 -5.72 13.07 11.66
N MET A 519 -5.45 13.24 12.95
CA MET A 519 -4.35 12.59 13.65
C MET A 519 -4.88 11.97 14.93
N LEU A 520 -4.40 10.78 15.28
CA LEU A 520 -4.64 10.20 16.61
C LEU A 520 -3.92 11.02 17.67
N VAL A 521 -4.35 10.92 18.92
CA VAL A 521 -3.61 11.59 20.02
C VAL A 521 -2.19 11.02 20.15
N SER A 522 -1.99 9.73 19.88
CA SER A 522 -0.67 9.10 19.82
C SER A 522 0.19 9.57 18.66
N ASP A 523 -0.41 10.01 17.55
CA ASP A 523 0.32 10.57 16.41
C ASP A 523 0.91 11.92 16.81
N MET A 524 0.10 12.77 17.45
CA MET A 524 0.53 14.11 17.87
C MET A 524 1.68 14.11 18.88
N VAL A 525 1.87 13.02 19.63
CA VAL A 525 3.04 12.85 20.50
C VAL A 525 4.35 12.90 19.71
N LEU A 526 4.35 12.50 18.43
CA LEU A 526 5.54 12.64 17.57
C LEU A 526 5.95 14.09 17.39
N LEU A 527 4.98 15.02 17.36
CA LEU A 527 5.23 16.46 17.24
C LEU A 527 5.59 17.11 18.59
N TRP A 528 5.07 16.59 19.70
CA TRP A 528 5.23 17.19 21.03
C TRP A 528 6.47 16.71 21.79
N ASP A 529 6.81 15.42 21.68
CA ASP A 529 7.97 14.85 22.33
C ASP A 529 9.25 15.24 21.57
N LYS A 530 10.22 15.83 22.28
CA LYS A 530 11.46 16.33 21.68
C LYS A 530 12.25 15.25 20.92
N GLY A 531 12.30 14.03 21.45
CA GLY A 531 13.06 12.93 20.85
C GLY A 531 12.41 12.41 19.57
N PHE A 532 11.08 12.29 19.56
CA PHE A 532 10.36 11.90 18.34
C PHE A 532 10.34 13.02 17.29
N LYS A 533 10.17 14.28 17.72
CA LYS A 533 10.05 15.44 16.83
C LYS A 533 11.26 15.63 15.92
N GLU A 534 12.47 15.35 16.42
CA GLU A 534 13.69 15.45 15.61
C GLU A 534 13.65 14.49 14.40
N HIS A 535 13.16 13.27 14.60
CA HIS A 535 12.99 12.30 13.52
C HIS A 535 11.80 12.64 12.61
N LEU A 536 10.69 13.10 13.18
CA LEU A 536 9.52 13.54 12.42
C LEU A 536 9.89 14.66 11.43
N GLN A 537 10.62 15.69 11.91
CA GLN A 537 11.08 16.79 11.07
C GLN A 537 12.01 16.31 9.96
N ALA A 538 12.94 15.40 10.27
CA ALA A 538 13.85 14.85 9.26
C ALA A 538 13.08 14.13 8.13
N TYR A 539 11.99 13.44 8.45
CA TYR A 539 11.15 12.78 7.45
C TYR A 539 10.22 13.74 6.70
N ALA A 540 9.74 14.79 7.37
CA ALA A 540 9.00 15.88 6.73
C ALA A 540 9.85 16.60 5.66
N ASP A 541 11.15 16.77 5.93
CA ASP A 541 12.07 17.47 5.02
C ASP A 541 12.65 16.55 3.91
N ASP A 542 12.72 15.23 4.14
CA ASP A 542 13.35 14.26 3.24
C ASP A 542 12.53 12.95 3.12
N GLU A 543 11.71 12.87 2.05
CA GLU A 543 10.93 11.68 1.73
C GLU A 543 11.82 10.45 1.47
N GLU A 544 13.04 10.63 0.96
CA GLU A 544 13.89 9.51 0.59
C GLU A 544 14.60 8.90 1.82
N LEU A 545 14.87 9.74 2.82
CA LEU A 545 15.24 9.29 4.14
C LEU A 545 14.12 8.47 4.80
N LEU A 546 12.87 8.98 4.75
CA LEU A 546 11.71 8.24 5.27
C LEU A 546 11.55 6.89 4.57
N ARG A 547 11.62 6.87 3.22
CA ARG A 547 11.52 5.65 2.42
C ARG A 547 12.55 4.60 2.84
N LYS A 548 13.81 5.01 3.01
CA LYS A 548 14.90 4.13 3.43
C LYS A 548 14.69 3.60 4.84
N ASP A 549 14.41 4.47 5.80
CA ASP A 549 14.30 4.09 7.21
C ASP A 549 13.03 3.27 7.48
N PHE A 550 11.91 3.61 6.82
CA PHE A 550 10.69 2.80 6.86
C PHE A 550 10.92 1.40 6.31
N ALA A 551 11.59 1.26 5.16
CA ALA A 551 11.90 -0.05 4.58
C ALA A 551 12.70 -0.93 5.55
N GLY A 552 13.74 -0.35 6.16
CA GLY A 552 14.58 -1.03 7.15
C GLY A 552 13.81 -1.42 8.41
N ALA A 553 13.06 -0.49 8.98
CA ALA A 553 12.30 -0.72 10.20
C ALA A 553 11.15 -1.71 10.00
N PHE A 554 10.41 -1.61 8.88
CA PHE A 554 9.31 -2.53 8.55
C PHE A 554 9.81 -3.94 8.26
N LYS A 555 10.95 -4.08 7.54
CA LYS A 555 11.62 -5.38 7.39
C LYS A 555 12.02 -5.97 8.73
N ARG A 556 12.67 -5.17 9.58
CA ARG A 556 13.10 -5.62 10.91
C ARG A 556 11.92 -6.10 11.73
N LEU A 557 10.87 -5.29 11.86
CA LEU A 557 9.63 -5.61 12.58
C LEU A 557 9.05 -6.95 12.11
N THR A 558 8.85 -7.09 10.79
CA THR A 558 8.20 -8.26 10.20
C THR A 558 9.06 -9.53 10.22
N GLU A 559 10.32 -9.45 10.68
CA GLU A 559 11.24 -10.58 10.86
C GLU A 559 11.52 -10.90 12.34
N LEU A 560 10.97 -10.13 13.29
CA LEU A 560 11.09 -10.42 14.71
C LEU A 560 10.43 -11.77 15.04
N GLY A 561 11.16 -12.64 15.72
CA GLY A 561 10.71 -13.99 16.06
C GLY A 561 10.85 -15.04 14.93
N CYS A 562 11.29 -14.65 13.73
CA CYS A 562 11.61 -15.59 12.66
C CYS A 562 12.89 -16.39 12.94
N PRO A 563 13.04 -17.62 12.44
CA PRO A 563 14.23 -18.44 12.68
C PRO A 563 15.55 -17.79 12.21
N TRP A 564 15.52 -17.09 11.07
CA TRP A 564 16.70 -16.45 10.45
C TRP A 564 17.08 -15.12 11.10
N SER A 565 16.23 -14.52 11.94
CA SER A 565 16.59 -13.27 12.60
C SER A 565 17.58 -13.46 13.77
N LYS A 566 17.80 -14.69 14.22
CA LYS A 566 18.75 -15.05 15.28
C LYS A 566 20.22 -15.03 14.85
N ASP A 567 20.49 -15.14 13.55
CA ASP A 567 21.86 -15.25 13.01
C ASP A 567 22.45 -13.91 12.55
N ARG A 568 21.72 -12.78 12.72
CA ARG A 568 22.25 -11.45 12.39
C ARG A 568 23.25 -10.98 13.46
N PRO A 569 24.52 -10.69 13.12
CA PRO A 569 25.49 -10.20 14.10
C PRO A 569 25.05 -8.86 14.68
N ALA A 570 25.27 -8.68 15.98
CA ALA A 570 24.89 -7.49 16.76
C ALA A 570 25.45 -6.15 16.21
N ALA A 571 26.43 -6.19 15.29
CA ALA A 571 27.00 -5.01 14.65
C ALA A 571 26.00 -4.22 13.77
N ALA A 572 24.90 -4.84 13.33
CA ALA A 572 23.82 -4.13 12.62
C ALA A 572 22.84 -3.40 13.58
N GLN A 573 22.96 -3.58 14.89
CA GLN A 573 22.07 -2.99 15.90
C GLN A 573 22.57 -1.65 16.47
N THR A 574 23.78 -1.19 16.12
CA THR A 574 24.42 -0.01 16.74
C THR A 574 24.70 1.16 15.77
N CYS A 575 24.16 1.17 14.56
CA CYS A 575 24.40 2.28 13.60
C CYS A 575 23.63 3.59 13.92
N GLY A 576 23.26 3.81 15.19
CA GLY A 576 22.52 4.99 15.65
C GLY A 576 23.12 5.73 16.84
N GLN A 577 24.28 5.32 17.39
CA GLN A 577 24.83 5.94 18.61
C GLN A 577 26.25 6.53 18.50
N GLN A 578 26.84 6.64 17.32
CA GLN A 578 28.13 7.32 17.15
C GLN A 578 28.10 8.35 16.02
N ALA A 579 27.40 9.45 16.24
CA ALA A 579 27.61 10.69 15.50
C ALA A 579 27.43 11.91 16.42
N ALA A 580 28.05 11.86 17.60
CA ALA A 580 28.23 13.03 18.46
C ALA A 580 29.62 12.96 19.09
N GLY A 581 30.59 13.63 18.46
CA GLY A 581 31.91 13.88 19.05
C GLY A 581 33.07 13.10 18.43
N ALA A 582 33.59 13.59 17.30
CA ALA A 582 35.02 13.54 17.02
C ALA A 582 35.37 14.58 15.95
N SER A 583 36.14 15.57 16.37
CA SER A 583 36.80 16.58 15.56
C SER A 583 37.75 15.96 14.53
N ALA A 584 37.79 16.59 13.35
CA ALA A 584 38.90 16.68 12.39
C ALA A 584 40.07 15.66 12.54
N GLY A 585 40.19 14.75 11.57
CA GLY A 585 41.37 13.90 11.42
C GLY A 585 41.37 13.21 10.05
N GLY A 586 42.42 13.44 9.27
CA GLY A 586 42.54 13.11 7.85
C GLY A 586 42.26 11.65 7.46
N CYS A 587 41.67 11.53 6.26
CA CYS A 587 41.57 10.31 5.48
C CYS A 587 42.94 9.94 4.89
N PRO A 588 43.34 8.65 4.89
CA PRO A 588 44.30 8.18 3.89
C PRO A 588 43.80 6.89 3.23
N PHE A 589 43.42 7.00 1.96
CA PHE A 589 43.56 5.93 0.99
C PHE A 589 44.57 6.41 -0.05
N LEU A 590 45.66 5.65 -0.25
CA LEU A 590 46.28 5.31 -1.55
C LEU A 590 47.74 4.86 -1.37
N ALA A 591 47.97 3.55 -1.52
CA ALA A 591 49.13 2.91 -2.16
C ALA A 591 48.84 1.40 -2.12
N GLY A 592 48.66 0.67 -3.23
CA GLY A 592 49.50 0.67 -4.42
C GLY A 592 50.57 -0.41 -4.25
N SER A 593 50.18 -1.69 -4.30
CA SER A 593 51.10 -2.83 -4.23
C SER A 593 51.44 -3.30 -5.65
N THR A 594 52.68 -3.05 -6.06
CA THR A 594 53.34 -3.74 -7.19
C THR A 594 54.39 -4.72 -6.64
N ALA A 595 54.26 -5.98 -7.07
CA ALA A 595 55.30 -6.99 -7.33
C ALA A 595 56.33 -7.37 -6.23
N ALA A 596 56.25 -8.61 -5.77
CA ALA A 596 57.23 -9.69 -6.06
C ALA A 596 56.61 -11.05 -5.77
#